data_AF-A0A9P0CZU9-F1
#
_entry.id   AF-A0A9P0CZU9-F1
#
_cell.length_a   1.000
_cell.length_b   1.000
_cell.length_c   1.000
_cell.angle_alpha   90.00
_cell.angle_beta   90.00
_cell.angle_gamma   90.00
#
_symmetry.space_group_name_H-M   'P 1'
#
loop_
_entity.id
_entity.type
_entity.pdbx_description
1 polymer ?
#
loop_
_entity_poly.entity_id
_entity_poly.type
_entity_poly.pdbx_seq_one_letter_code
_entity_poly.pdbx_strand_id
1 'polypeptide(L)'
;MEKFEKYMGSSSSNTMTITHRELLEVWRNEYRAVDRSSAVLNYICEKIARHVYKNSEKYKNVKKTVQNLCRAEKWASSSRNRDLFENRHKEWLDATVKSQIQKEAALPAEALAGPSGVGRPKKSFVDSSEHSKLSKLLPLIQQNSKEELILATRVNM
;
A
#
# COMPACT_ATOMS: atom_id res chain seq x y z
N MET A 1 14.04 -34.29 -42.13
CA MET A 1 14.18 -33.19 -41.16
C MET A 1 12.79 -32.67 -40.89
N GLU A 2 12.12 -33.10 -39.82
CA GLU A 2 10.91 -32.47 -39.26
C GLU A 2 10.35 -33.37 -38.16
N LYS A 3 10.57 -32.98 -36.90
CA LYS A 3 9.78 -33.32 -35.70
C LYS A 3 10.58 -32.87 -34.46
N PHE A 4 10.61 -31.56 -34.21
CA PHE A 4 11.21 -30.97 -33.01
C PHE A 4 10.29 -29.94 -32.34
N GLU A 5 8.99 -30.20 -32.29
CA GLU A 5 8.01 -29.33 -31.61
C GLU A 5 7.12 -30.11 -30.62
N LYS A 6 7.72 -30.87 -29.70
CA LYS A 6 6.94 -31.57 -28.66
C LYS A 6 7.52 -31.51 -27.24
N TYR A 7 8.23 -30.42 -26.90
CA TYR A 7 8.74 -30.20 -25.55
C TYR A 7 8.66 -28.74 -25.07
N MET A 8 7.57 -28.02 -25.39
CA MET A 8 7.16 -26.86 -24.60
C MET A 8 6.03 -27.29 -23.67
N GLY A 9 6.34 -28.27 -22.82
CA GLY A 9 5.49 -28.70 -21.72
C GLY A 9 5.34 -27.54 -20.74
N SER A 10 4.12 -27.02 -20.68
CA SER A 10 3.57 -26.09 -19.71
C SER A 10 4.38 -25.97 -18.42
N SER A 11 5.14 -24.87 -18.30
CA SER A 11 5.50 -24.33 -16.99
C SER A 11 4.19 -23.97 -16.29
N SER A 12 3.61 -24.91 -15.53
CA SER A 12 2.59 -24.64 -14.55
C SER A 12 3.17 -23.64 -13.56
N SER A 13 2.92 -22.36 -13.80
CA SER A 13 3.15 -21.30 -12.83
C SER A 13 2.28 -21.63 -11.62
N ASN A 14 2.83 -22.40 -10.68
CA ASN A 14 2.29 -22.60 -9.34
C ASN A 14 2.20 -21.21 -8.70
N THR A 15 1.08 -20.53 -8.94
CA THR A 15 0.78 -19.25 -8.29
C THR A 15 0.50 -19.58 -6.84
N MET A 16 1.54 -19.55 -6.01
CA MET A 16 1.41 -19.75 -4.57
C MET A 16 0.47 -18.68 -4.02
N THR A 17 -0.73 -19.11 -3.66
CA THR A 17 -1.77 -18.27 -3.08
C THR A 17 -1.49 -18.09 -1.60
N ILE A 18 -1.40 -16.84 -1.15
CA ILE A 18 -1.33 -16.51 0.27
C ILE A 18 -2.73 -16.08 0.74
N THR A 19 -3.18 -16.58 1.89
CA THR A 19 -4.44 -16.17 2.54
C THR A 19 -4.19 -15.12 3.62
N HIS A 20 -5.23 -14.39 4.02
CA HIS A 20 -5.13 -13.46 5.16
C HIS A 20 -4.83 -14.20 6.47
N ARG A 21 -5.28 -15.46 6.60
CA ARG A 21 -4.97 -16.34 7.72
C ARG A 21 -3.47 -16.59 7.86
N GLU A 22 -2.78 -16.95 6.78
CA GLU A 22 -1.33 -17.16 6.79
C GLU A 22 -0.58 -15.88 7.21
N LEU A 23 -0.97 -14.72 6.66
CA LEU A 23 -0.33 -13.45 7.01
C LEU A 23 -0.55 -13.05 8.47
N LEU A 24 -1.74 -13.33 9.00
CA LEU A 24 -2.07 -13.07 10.40
C LEU A 24 -1.22 -13.92 11.34
N GLU A 25 -0.95 -15.18 11.00
CA GLU A 25 -0.06 -16.04 11.79
C GLU A 25 1.37 -15.49 11.82
N VAL A 26 1.92 -15.09 10.66
CA VAL A 26 3.24 -14.46 10.58
C VAL A 26 3.29 -13.18 11.44
N TRP A 27 2.25 -12.35 11.35
CA TRP A 27 2.16 -11.12 12.13
C TRP A 27 2.09 -11.37 13.65
N ARG A 28 1.39 -12.42 14.09
CA ARG A 28 1.24 -12.78 15.52
C ARG A 28 2.50 -13.43 16.09
N ASN A 29 3.17 -14.24 15.28
CA ASN A 29 4.40 -14.93 15.69
C ASN A 29 5.58 -13.97 15.85
N GLU A 30 5.50 -12.77 15.25
CA GLU A 30 6.47 -11.71 15.47
C GLU A 30 6.26 -11.03 16.83
N TYR A 31 7.25 -11.21 17.70
CA TYR A 31 7.25 -10.75 19.08
C TYR A 31 7.24 -9.22 19.16
N ARG A 32 7.99 -8.57 18.28
CA ARG A 32 8.13 -7.10 18.29
C ARG A 32 7.07 -6.45 17.43
N ALA A 33 6.18 -5.68 18.07
CA ALA A 33 5.12 -4.92 17.39
C ALA A 33 5.65 -4.04 16.24
N VAL A 34 6.85 -3.47 16.40
CA VAL A 34 7.52 -2.61 15.41
C VAL A 34 7.91 -3.39 14.14
N ASP A 35 8.21 -4.68 14.28
CA ASP A 35 8.76 -5.53 13.22
C ASP A 35 7.71 -6.36 12.49
N ARG A 36 6.47 -6.45 13.01
CA ARG A 36 5.42 -7.30 12.43
C ARG A 36 5.11 -6.98 10.97
N SER A 37 5.10 -5.70 10.61
CA SER A 37 4.89 -5.29 9.21
C SER A 37 6.04 -5.73 8.29
N SER A 38 7.26 -5.73 8.82
CA SER A 38 8.45 -6.18 8.10
C SER A 38 8.48 -7.70 7.95
N ALA A 39 8.08 -8.44 8.99
CA ALA A 39 7.97 -9.90 8.95
C ALA A 39 6.95 -10.38 7.90
N VAL A 40 5.77 -9.77 7.88
CA VAL A 40 4.71 -10.04 6.89
C VAL A 40 5.18 -9.71 5.47
N LEU A 41 5.90 -8.58 5.31
CA LEU A 41 6.46 -8.19 4.02
C LEU A 41 7.51 -9.18 3.52
N ASN A 42 8.42 -9.61 4.38
CA ASN A 42 9.45 -10.60 4.04
C ASN A 42 8.81 -11.93 3.62
N TYR A 43 7.81 -12.41 4.37
CA TYR A 43 7.08 -13.62 4.02
C TYR A 43 6.40 -13.54 2.65
N ILE A 44 5.76 -12.41 2.33
CA ILE A 44 5.14 -12.18 1.02
C ILE A 44 6.21 -12.17 -0.10
N CYS A 45 7.34 -11.51 0.14
CA CYS A 45 8.45 -11.47 -0.79
C CYS A 45 9.04 -12.86 -1.04
N GLU A 46 9.23 -13.68 -0.01
CA GLU A 46 9.76 -15.04 -0.15
C GLU A 46 8.79 -15.97 -0.89
N LYS A 47 7.49 -15.91 -0.58
CA LYS A 47 6.47 -16.81 -1.16
C LYS A 47 6.06 -16.45 -2.59
N ILE A 48 5.80 -15.17 -2.87
CA ILE A 48 5.23 -14.73 -4.16
C ILE A 48 6.31 -14.15 -5.08
N ALA A 49 7.30 -13.50 -4.48
CA ALA A 49 8.08 -12.48 -5.14
C ALA A 49 9.59 -12.76 -4.96
N ARG A 50 10.01 -14.00 -5.26
CA ARG A 50 11.41 -14.48 -5.16
C ARG A 50 12.48 -13.55 -5.76
N HIS A 51 12.07 -12.53 -6.53
CA HIS A 51 12.95 -11.55 -7.18
C HIS A 51 12.45 -10.08 -7.12
N VAL A 52 11.61 -9.69 -6.16
CA VAL A 52 11.25 -8.26 -6.02
C VAL A 52 12.38 -7.52 -5.29
N TYR A 53 13.18 -6.78 -6.06
CA TYR A 53 14.26 -5.95 -5.52
C TYR A 53 13.71 -4.90 -4.55
N LYS A 54 14.35 -4.77 -3.37
CA LYS A 54 14.00 -3.81 -2.30
C LYS A 54 13.90 -2.35 -2.76
N ASN A 55 14.53 -2.00 -3.90
CA ASN A 55 14.52 -0.66 -4.47
C ASN A 55 13.51 -0.47 -5.63
N SER A 56 12.80 -1.52 -6.03
CA SER A 56 11.79 -1.41 -7.07
C SER A 56 10.56 -0.65 -6.59
N GLU A 57 9.92 0.10 -7.48
CA GLU A 57 8.66 0.80 -7.18
C GLU A 57 7.56 -0.19 -6.76
N LYS A 58 7.60 -1.40 -7.33
CA LYS A 58 6.75 -2.53 -6.93
C LYS A 58 6.95 -2.91 -5.46
N TYR A 59 8.19 -2.98 -4.98
CA TYR A 59 8.47 -3.25 -3.56
C TYR A 59 7.90 -2.17 -2.65
N LYS A 60 8.01 -0.89 -3.03
CA LYS A 60 7.45 0.21 -2.24
C LYS A 60 5.93 0.13 -2.14
N ASN A 61 5.24 -0.20 -3.23
CA ASN A 61 3.79 -0.38 -3.25
C ASN A 61 3.37 -1.57 -2.38
N VAL A 62 4.02 -2.72 -2.54
CA VAL A 62 3.76 -3.90 -1.69
C VAL A 62 4.01 -3.58 -0.21
N LYS A 63 5.12 -2.91 0.10
CA LYS A 63 5.45 -2.45 1.47
C LYS A 63 4.34 -1.55 2.04
N LYS A 64 3.86 -0.58 1.26
CA LYS A 64 2.80 0.34 1.68
C LYS A 64 1.47 -0.40 1.91
N THR A 65 1.12 -1.33 1.01
CA THR A 65 -0.07 -2.17 1.13
C THR A 65 -0.01 -3.07 2.36
N VAL A 66 1.13 -3.70 2.64
CA VAL A 66 1.37 -4.50 3.85
C VAL A 66 1.30 -3.65 5.11
N GLN A 67 1.89 -2.45 5.11
CA GLN A 67 1.80 -1.53 6.25
C GLN A 67 0.35 -1.12 6.55
N ASN A 68 -0.44 -0.82 5.52
CA ASN A 68 -1.86 -0.51 5.69
C ASN A 68 -2.66 -1.71 6.20
N LEU A 69 -2.35 -2.92 5.70
CA LEU A 69 -2.96 -4.16 6.15
C LEU A 69 -2.66 -4.42 7.64
N CYS A 70 -1.40 -4.27 8.05
CA CYS A 70 -0.97 -4.47 9.44
C CYS A 70 -1.51 -3.40 10.39
N ARG A 71 -1.82 -2.20 9.89
CA ARG A 71 -2.42 -1.10 10.66
C ARG A 71 -3.94 -1.18 10.74
N ALA A 72 -4.59 -2.01 9.93
CA ALA A 72 -6.03 -2.15 9.96
C ALA A 72 -6.47 -2.60 11.36
N GLU A 73 -7.48 -1.94 11.92
CA GLU A 73 -8.03 -2.25 13.25
C GLU A 73 -8.43 -3.73 13.41
N LYS A 74 -8.76 -4.38 12.29
CA LYS A 74 -9.04 -5.82 12.20
C LYS A 74 -7.89 -6.68 12.75
N TRP A 75 -6.63 -6.28 12.59
CA TRP A 75 -5.49 -7.07 13.09
C TRP A 75 -5.26 -6.80 14.58
N ALA A 76 -5.47 -5.57 15.03
CA ALA A 76 -5.39 -5.21 16.45
C ALA A 76 -6.46 -5.92 17.29
N SER A 77 -7.68 -6.08 16.76
CA SER A 77 -8.79 -6.76 17.45
C SER A 77 -8.61 -8.28 17.56
N SER A 78 -7.73 -8.88 16.76
CA SER A 78 -7.42 -10.33 16.81
C SER A 78 -6.75 -10.78 18.12
N SER A 79 -6.22 -9.84 18.90
CA SER A 79 -5.44 -10.12 20.13
C SER A 79 -6.29 -10.47 21.36
N ARG A 80 -7.55 -10.03 21.42
CA ARG A 80 -8.40 -10.14 22.63
C ARG A 80 -9.15 -11.47 22.75
N ASN A 81 -9.67 -12.01 21.65
CA ASN A 81 -10.35 -13.30 21.63
C ASN A 81 -10.20 -13.92 20.24
N ARG A 82 -9.30 -14.89 20.14
CA ARG A 82 -8.91 -15.52 18.87
C ARG A 82 -10.08 -16.21 18.20
N ASP A 83 -10.77 -17.08 18.91
CA ASP A 83 -11.81 -17.93 18.33
C ASP A 83 -13.01 -17.10 17.87
N LEU A 84 -13.37 -16.07 18.63
CA LEU A 84 -14.45 -15.16 18.28
C LEU A 84 -14.07 -14.27 17.08
N PHE A 85 -12.81 -13.86 16.99
CA PHE A 85 -12.30 -13.13 15.83
C PHE A 85 -12.28 -14.00 14.57
N GLU A 86 -11.75 -15.23 14.67
CA GLU A 86 -11.68 -16.17 13.55
C GLU A 86 -13.06 -16.53 13.02
N ASN A 87 -14.03 -16.76 13.92
CA ASN A 87 -15.41 -17.03 13.52
C ASN A 87 -16.08 -15.82 12.87
N ARG A 88 -15.87 -14.60 13.39
CA ARG A 88 -16.46 -13.38 12.84
C ARG A 88 -15.87 -12.99 11.48
N HIS A 89 -14.61 -13.33 11.23
CA HIS A 89 -13.88 -12.90 10.03
C HIS A 89 -13.42 -14.06 9.13
N LYS A 90 -14.04 -15.25 9.27
CA LYS A 90 -13.65 -16.47 8.56
C LYS A 90 -13.54 -16.28 7.05
N GLU A 91 -14.56 -15.72 6.42
CA GLU A 91 -14.58 -15.46 4.97
C GLU A 91 -13.45 -14.53 4.52
N TRP A 92 -13.12 -13.53 5.33
CA TRP A 92 -12.02 -12.61 5.05
C TRP A 92 -10.65 -13.26 5.29
N LEU A 93 -10.52 -14.11 6.32
CA LEU A 93 -9.29 -14.84 6.63
C LEU A 93 -8.95 -15.86 5.54
N ASP A 94 -9.97 -16.55 5.04
CA ASP A 94 -9.84 -17.59 4.02
C ASP A 94 -9.78 -17.01 2.60
N ALA A 95 -10.12 -15.71 2.44
CA ALA A 95 -9.91 -15.01 1.18
C ALA A 95 -8.42 -14.98 0.83
N THR A 96 -8.13 -15.37 -0.42
CA THR A 96 -6.79 -15.22 -0.96
C THR A 96 -6.46 -13.73 -1.09
N VAL A 97 -5.23 -13.35 -0.75
CA VAL A 97 -4.66 -12.00 -0.94
C VAL A 97 -4.40 -11.77 -2.43
N LYS A 98 -5.44 -11.91 -3.26
CA LYS A 98 -5.38 -12.02 -4.72
C LYS A 98 -5.77 -10.75 -5.47
N SER A 99 -6.12 -9.66 -4.80
CA SER A 99 -6.69 -8.50 -5.50
C SER A 99 -5.87 -7.21 -5.45
N GLN A 100 -5.10 -6.94 -4.39
CA GLN A 100 -4.29 -5.71 -4.33
C GLN A 100 -2.81 -5.96 -4.59
N ILE A 101 -2.19 -6.94 -3.94
CA ILE A 101 -0.75 -7.19 -4.05
C ILE A 101 -0.37 -7.77 -5.42
N GLN A 102 -1.20 -8.65 -5.99
CA GLN A 102 -0.96 -9.22 -7.32
C GLN A 102 -1.32 -8.28 -8.48
N LYS A 103 -2.38 -7.46 -8.35
CA LYS A 103 -2.70 -6.44 -9.37
C LYS A 103 -1.66 -5.33 -9.44
N GLU A 104 -1.17 -4.85 -8.30
CA GLU A 104 -0.09 -3.83 -8.25
C GLU A 104 1.27 -4.39 -8.73
N ALA A 105 1.51 -5.71 -8.59
CA ALA A 105 2.70 -6.35 -9.13
C ALA A 105 2.67 -6.52 -10.67
N ALA A 106 1.48 -6.50 -11.28
CA ALA A 106 1.25 -6.83 -12.69
C ALA A 106 0.81 -5.66 -13.59
N LEU A 107 0.34 -4.52 -13.03
CA LEU A 107 -0.17 -3.40 -13.83
C LEU A 107 0.88 -2.30 -14.06
N PRO A 108 0.94 -1.71 -15.29
CA PRO A 108 1.64 -0.45 -15.53
C PRO A 108 0.98 0.69 -14.71
N ALA A 109 1.80 1.64 -14.27
CA ALA A 109 1.52 2.60 -13.20
C ALA A 109 0.52 3.73 -13.52
N GLU A 110 -0.45 3.55 -14.41
CA GLU A 110 -1.20 4.68 -14.99
C GLU A 110 -2.66 4.83 -14.53
N ALA A 111 -3.20 3.95 -13.67
CA ALA A 111 -4.65 3.92 -13.44
C ALA A 111 -5.19 4.27 -12.03
N LEU A 112 -4.36 4.65 -11.05
CA LEU A 112 -4.88 4.90 -9.68
C LEU A 112 -4.34 6.18 -9.03
N ALA A 113 -4.57 7.32 -9.67
CA ALA A 113 -4.61 8.61 -8.98
C ALA A 113 -6.02 8.84 -8.39
N GLY A 114 -6.36 8.08 -7.34
CA GLY A 114 -7.53 8.39 -6.50
C GLY A 114 -7.12 9.34 -5.37
N PRO A 115 -7.88 10.40 -5.05
CA PRO A 115 -7.54 11.31 -3.96
C PRO A 115 -7.75 10.62 -2.61
N SER A 116 -6.72 9.95 -2.10
CA SER A 116 -6.70 9.44 -0.73
C SER A 116 -6.55 10.60 0.25
N GLY A 117 -7.68 11.07 0.81
CA GLY A 117 -7.75 12.10 1.83
C GLY A 117 -8.71 11.73 2.95
N VAL A 118 -8.37 10.72 3.76
CA VAL A 118 -9.09 10.47 5.01
C VAL A 118 -8.44 11.30 6.11
N GLY A 119 -9.03 12.46 6.39
CA GLY A 119 -8.64 13.38 7.46
C GLY A 119 -9.75 14.38 7.74
N ARG A 120 -9.67 15.08 8.89
CA ARG A 120 -10.61 16.14 9.26
C ARG A 120 -10.76 17.14 8.09
N PRO A 121 -11.98 17.56 7.72
CA PRO A 121 -12.18 18.57 6.69
C PRO A 121 -11.26 19.75 6.92
N LYS A 122 -10.41 20.05 5.93
CA LYS A 122 -9.48 21.19 6.01
C LYS A 122 -10.31 22.47 5.91
N LYS A 123 -10.07 23.41 6.82
CA LYS A 123 -10.60 24.77 6.71
C LYS A 123 -10.17 25.40 5.39
N SER A 124 -11.03 26.24 4.83
CA SER A 124 -10.67 27.07 3.66
C SER A 124 -9.42 27.91 3.97
N PHE A 125 -8.73 28.38 2.93
CA PHE A 125 -7.56 29.24 3.15
C PHE A 125 -7.96 30.49 3.95
N VAL A 126 -9.12 31.08 3.65
CA VAL A 126 -9.67 32.27 4.33
C VAL A 126 -9.87 32.03 5.82
N ASP A 127 -10.42 30.87 6.19
CA ASP A 127 -10.77 30.50 7.57
C ASP A 127 -9.60 29.92 8.39
N SER A 128 -8.41 29.82 7.78
CA SER A 128 -7.22 29.30 8.44
C SER A 128 -6.58 30.38 9.33
N SER A 129 -5.92 29.96 10.43
CA SER A 129 -5.09 30.86 11.22
C SER A 129 -3.91 31.40 10.40
N GLU A 130 -3.36 32.54 10.79
CA GLU A 130 -2.20 33.14 10.12
C GLU A 130 -1.02 32.18 10.02
N HIS A 131 -0.72 31.46 11.10
CA HIS A 131 0.32 30.45 11.11
C HIS A 131 0.08 29.36 10.05
N SER A 132 -1.16 28.85 9.95
CA SER A 132 -1.53 27.85 8.94
C SER A 132 -1.52 28.41 7.51
N LYS A 133 -1.85 29.69 7.32
CA LYS A 133 -1.77 30.37 6.02
C LYS A 133 -0.31 30.48 5.57
N LEU A 134 0.59 30.90 6.45
CA LEU A 134 2.02 30.98 6.18
C LEU A 134 2.61 29.62 5.79
N SER A 135 2.29 28.55 6.53
CA SER A 135 2.74 27.20 6.17
C SER A 135 2.23 26.73 4.79
N LYS A 136 1.03 27.14 4.39
CA LYS A 136 0.47 26.85 3.05
C LYS A 136 1.11 27.69 1.94
N LEU A 137 1.56 28.91 2.26
CA LEU A 137 2.19 29.83 1.30
C LEU A 137 3.68 29.57 1.09
N LEU A 138 4.40 29.05 2.10
CA LEU A 138 5.85 28.82 2.04
C LEU A 138 6.29 28.02 0.79
N PRO A 139 5.63 26.90 0.41
CA PRO A 139 6.00 26.19 -0.82
C PRO A 139 5.80 27.03 -2.08
N LEU A 140 4.76 27.86 -2.14
CA LEU A 140 4.47 28.73 -3.28
C LEU A 140 5.50 29.84 -3.42
N ILE A 141 5.98 30.39 -2.32
CA ILE A 141 7.04 31.41 -2.30
C ILE A 141 8.38 30.80 -2.73
N GLN A 142 8.65 29.55 -2.35
CA GLN A 142 9.89 28.87 -2.70
C GLN A 142 9.94 28.41 -4.17
N GLN A 143 8.78 28.15 -4.78
CA GLN A 143 8.68 27.60 -6.14
C GLN A 143 8.51 28.66 -7.23
N ASN A 144 8.12 29.89 -6.87
CA ASN A 144 7.82 30.94 -7.83
C ASN A 144 8.70 32.17 -7.59
N SER A 145 9.05 32.86 -8.67
CA SER A 145 9.74 34.14 -8.60
C SER A 145 8.83 35.23 -8.04
N LYS A 146 9.44 36.30 -7.53
CA LYS A 146 8.71 37.45 -6.97
C LYS A 146 7.82 38.10 -8.04
N GLU A 147 8.29 38.15 -9.27
CA GLU A 147 7.60 38.71 -10.44
C GLU A 147 6.35 37.91 -10.80
N GLU A 148 6.43 36.57 -10.79
CA GLU A 148 5.30 35.67 -11.04
C GLU A 148 4.22 35.80 -9.95
N LEU A 149 4.64 35.90 -8.69
CA LEU A 149 3.71 36.10 -7.57
C LEU A 149 2.99 37.44 -7.65
N ILE A 150 3.69 38.51 -8.04
CA ILE A 150 3.09 39.83 -8.25
C ILE A 150 2.11 39.81 -9.42
N LEU A 151 2.48 39.17 -10.53
CA LEU A 151 1.61 39.04 -11.70
C LEU A 151 0.33 38.25 -11.37
N ALA A 152 0.46 37.09 -10.70
CA ALA A 152 -0.67 36.26 -10.30
C ALA A 152 -1.65 37.00 -9.37
N THR A 153 -1.14 37.90 -8.52
CA THR A 153 -1.96 38.73 -7.63
C THR A 153 -2.74 39.80 -8.40
N ARG A 154 -2.21 40.28 -9.54
CA ARG A 154 -2.83 41.31 -10.38
C ARG A 154 -3.86 40.76 -11.38
N VAL A 155 -3.71 39.51 -11.81
CA VAL A 155 -4.60 38.87 -12.79
C VAL A 155 -5.90 38.35 -12.12
N ASN A 156 -5.91 38.20 -10.80
CA ASN A 156 -7.07 37.72 -10.02
C ASN A 156 -7.90 38.86 -9.37
N MET A 157 -7.66 40.13 -9.76
CA MET A 157 -8.58 41.25 -9.49
C MET A 157 -9.42 41.52 -10.73
#